data_AF-A0A820C1E2-F1
#
_entry.id   AF-A0A820C1E2-F1
#
_cell.length_a   1.000
_cell.length_b   1.000
_cell.length_c   1.000
_cell.angle_alpha   90.00
_cell.angle_beta   90.00
_cell.angle_gamma   90.00
#
_symmetry.space_group_name_H-M   'P 1'
#
loop_
_entity.id
_entity.type
_entity.pdbx_description
1 polymer ?
#
loop_
_entity_poly.entity_id
_entity_poly.type
_entity_poly.pdbx_seq_one_letter_code
_entity_poly.pdbx_strand_id
1 'polypeptide(L)'
;MSEKCVVDKCRRRSRALCKCCKQDLCYQHLWEHNDLIISQLKLLKNEIHEVNYRFKTVNIQEVIKNFHQQIKQWRIDCYVIIDRLHDQKCQEFDGYINEIVGKQHEHIDQLQKRIDEFIEIEDGNQQEIKLIKSNIYDLKKKNDKIENAIFPITILPLAVDEHLIQINY
;
A
#
# COMPACT_ATOMS: atom_id res chain seq x y z
N MET A 1 -11.49 -45.77 59.89
CA MET A 1 -10.15 -46.26 59.50
C MET A 1 -9.30 -45.04 59.18
N SER A 2 -8.06 -44.91 59.70
CA SER A 2 -7.26 -43.72 59.39
C SER A 2 -6.64 -43.87 58.01
N GLU A 3 -7.05 -43.04 57.07
CA GLU A 3 -6.50 -43.03 55.71
C GLU A 3 -4.99 -42.76 55.76
N LYS A 4 -4.23 -43.45 54.89
CA LYS A 4 -2.80 -43.22 54.75
C LYS A 4 -2.58 -41.90 53.99
N CYS A 5 -1.44 -41.27 54.21
CA CYS A 5 -1.03 -40.14 53.39
C CYS A 5 -0.98 -40.55 51.91
N VAL A 6 -1.55 -39.73 51.01
CA VAL A 6 -1.67 -40.05 49.57
C VAL A 6 -0.34 -40.08 48.83
N VAL A 7 0.71 -39.44 49.38
CA VAL A 7 2.05 -39.44 48.81
C VAL A 7 2.65 -40.86 48.82
N ASP A 8 3.05 -41.32 47.64
CA ASP A 8 3.61 -42.67 47.44
C ASP A 8 4.80 -42.94 48.37
N LYS A 9 4.83 -44.17 48.92
CA LYS A 9 5.83 -44.65 49.89
C LYS A 9 5.80 -43.96 51.26
N CYS A 10 4.88 -43.04 51.53
CA CYS A 10 4.68 -42.48 52.87
C CYS A 10 4.02 -43.50 53.80
N ARG A 11 4.72 -43.89 54.88
CA ARG A 11 4.17 -44.82 55.89
C ARG A 11 3.31 -44.12 56.96
N ARG A 12 3.18 -42.79 56.92
CA ARG A 12 2.48 -42.01 57.95
C ARG A 12 0.98 -41.94 57.67
N ARG A 13 0.19 -41.86 58.74
CA ARG A 13 -1.27 -41.65 58.66
C ARG A 13 -1.58 -40.22 58.16
N SER A 14 -2.63 -40.07 57.36
CA SER A 14 -3.20 -38.77 57.05
C SER A 14 -3.59 -38.08 58.36
N ARG A 15 -3.35 -36.77 58.42
CA ARG A 15 -3.69 -35.92 59.56
C ARG A 15 -4.54 -34.74 59.16
N ALA A 16 -4.59 -34.41 57.86
CA ALA A 16 -5.36 -33.31 57.34
C ALA A 16 -5.63 -33.49 55.84
N LEU A 17 -6.84 -33.10 55.42
CA LEU A 17 -7.22 -32.98 54.02
C LEU A 17 -6.80 -31.59 53.51
N CYS A 18 -5.97 -31.54 52.47
CA CYS A 18 -5.67 -30.27 51.83
C CYS A 18 -6.91 -29.73 51.11
N LYS A 19 -7.36 -28.52 51.45
CA LYS A 19 -8.55 -27.92 50.84
C LYS A 19 -8.38 -27.59 49.35
N CYS A 20 -7.14 -27.30 48.92
CA CYS A 20 -6.82 -26.89 47.55
C CYS A 20 -6.88 -28.07 46.56
N CYS A 21 -6.26 -29.19 46.90
CA CYS A 21 -6.16 -30.36 46.02
C CYS A 21 -7.03 -31.54 46.45
N LYS A 22 -7.77 -31.44 47.57
CA LYS A 22 -8.63 -32.49 48.14
C LYS A 22 -7.88 -33.80 48.42
N GLN A 23 -6.62 -33.70 48.82
CA GLN A 23 -5.75 -34.84 49.10
C GLN A 23 -5.47 -35.00 50.59
N ASP A 24 -5.52 -36.25 51.06
CA ASP A 24 -5.23 -36.64 52.44
C ASP A 24 -3.72 -36.72 52.69
N LEU A 25 -3.20 -35.79 53.50
CA LEU A 25 -1.77 -35.63 53.74
C LEU A 25 -1.44 -35.78 55.23
N CYS A 26 -0.27 -36.34 55.51
CA CYS A 26 0.34 -36.19 56.84
C CYS A 26 0.89 -34.77 57.01
N TYR A 27 1.13 -34.33 58.25
CA TYR A 27 1.58 -32.96 58.52
C TYR A 27 2.84 -32.53 57.74
N GLN A 28 3.82 -33.44 57.59
CA GLN A 28 5.04 -33.13 56.84
C GLN A 28 4.75 -32.85 55.37
N HIS A 29 4.04 -33.75 54.68
CA HIS A 29 3.72 -33.55 53.26
C HIS A 29 2.72 -32.41 53.03
N LEU A 30 1.85 -32.09 54.00
CA LEU A 30 1.01 -30.90 53.91
C LEU A 30 1.84 -29.61 53.97
N TRP A 31 2.86 -29.59 54.84
CA TRP A 31 3.79 -28.47 54.95
C TRP A 31 4.65 -28.32 53.69
N GLU A 32 5.26 -29.40 53.21
CA GLU A 32 6.04 -29.41 51.95
C GLU A 32 5.19 -29.00 50.74
N HIS A 33 3.93 -29.46 50.68
CA HIS A 33 2.98 -29.06 49.64
C HIS A 33 2.65 -27.56 49.71
N ASN A 34 2.42 -27.03 50.91
CA ASN A 34 2.18 -25.60 51.09
C ASN A 34 3.42 -24.76 50.74
N ASP A 35 4.61 -25.23 51.11
CA ASP A 35 5.88 -24.58 50.77
C ASP A 35 6.15 -24.58 49.26
N LEU A 36 5.82 -25.67 48.56
CA LEU A 36 5.87 -25.71 47.10
C LEU A 36 4.93 -24.69 46.47
N ILE A 37 3.68 -24.61 46.94
CA ILE A 37 2.71 -23.61 46.47
C ILE A 37 3.21 -22.19 46.72
N ILE A 38 3.71 -21.90 47.93
CA ILE A 38 4.26 -20.58 48.27
C ILE A 38 5.46 -20.26 47.37
N SER A 39 6.31 -21.25 47.07
CA SER A 39 7.46 -21.08 46.18
C SER A 39 7.02 -20.76 44.74
N GLN A 40 6.01 -21.46 44.23
CA GLN A 40 5.43 -21.15 42.91
C GLN A 40 4.79 -19.76 42.87
N LEU A 41 4.05 -19.37 43.91
CA LEU A 41 3.46 -18.03 44.01
C LEU A 41 4.52 -16.93 44.04
N LYS A 42 5.68 -17.17 44.66
CA LYS A 42 6.82 -16.24 44.63
C LYS A 42 7.39 -16.10 43.23
N LEU A 43 7.53 -17.21 42.47
CA LEU A 43 7.99 -17.16 41.08
C LEU A 43 7.01 -16.36 40.20
N LEU A 44 5.70 -16.64 40.30
CA LEU A 44 4.68 -15.88 39.57
C LEU A 44 4.68 -14.39 39.93
N LYS A 45 4.88 -14.04 41.20
CA LYS A 45 5.01 -12.65 41.63
C LYS A 45 6.22 -11.97 40.98
N ASN A 46 7.33 -12.68 40.84
CA ASN A 46 8.52 -12.17 40.16
C ASN A 46 8.27 -11.99 38.66
N GLU A 47 7.62 -12.94 37.99
CA GLU A 47 7.23 -12.82 36.58
C GLU A 47 6.32 -11.61 36.34
N ILE A 48 5.30 -11.42 37.19
CA ILE A 48 4.42 -10.23 37.13
C ILE A 48 5.23 -8.95 37.30
N HIS A 49 6.19 -8.94 38.22
CA HIS A 49 7.07 -7.79 38.43
C HIS A 49 7.93 -7.51 37.20
N GLU A 50 8.52 -8.53 36.59
CA GLU A 50 9.33 -8.40 35.37
C GLU A 50 8.51 -7.87 34.20
N VAL A 51 7.31 -8.41 33.97
CA VAL A 51 6.41 -7.95 32.91
C VAL A 51 6.01 -6.50 33.16
N ASN A 52 5.61 -6.14 34.37
CA ASN A 52 5.26 -4.77 34.74
C ASN A 52 6.46 -3.81 34.58
N TYR A 53 7.66 -4.26 34.95
CA TYR A 53 8.88 -3.49 34.75
C TYR A 53 9.12 -3.23 33.25
N ARG A 54 8.98 -4.26 32.41
CA ARG A 54 9.08 -4.09 30.94
C ARG A 54 8.10 -3.04 30.44
N PHE A 55 6.81 -3.14 30.78
CA PHE A 55 5.81 -2.13 30.38
C PHE A 55 6.15 -0.72 30.85
N LYS A 56 6.71 -0.56 32.06
CA LYS A 56 7.17 0.74 32.58
C LYS A 56 8.40 1.29 31.86
N THR A 57 9.27 0.41 31.37
CA THR A 57 10.49 0.80 30.65
C THR A 57 10.30 0.98 29.14
N VAL A 58 9.14 0.56 28.59
CA VAL A 58 8.84 0.79 27.18
C VAL A 58 8.83 2.29 26.91
N ASN A 59 9.71 2.72 25.99
CA ASN A 59 9.72 4.09 25.52
C ASN A 59 8.59 4.30 24.49
N ILE A 60 7.40 4.62 25.01
CA ILE A 60 6.20 4.86 24.19
C ILE A 60 6.45 5.96 23.14
N GLN A 61 7.26 6.97 23.47
CA GLN A 61 7.57 8.06 22.54
C GLN A 61 8.36 7.56 21.34
N GLU A 62 9.32 6.65 21.54
CA GLU A 62 10.07 6.05 20.43
C GLU A 62 9.17 5.17 19.55
N VAL A 63 8.26 4.40 20.16
CA VAL A 63 7.26 3.61 19.42
C VAL A 63 6.37 4.51 18.55
N ILE A 64 5.83 5.59 19.11
CA ILE A 64 5.01 6.57 18.38
C ILE A 64 5.81 7.23 17.25
N LYS A 65 7.04 7.63 17.53
CA LYS A 65 7.94 8.22 16.53
C LYS A 65 8.19 7.27 15.36
N ASN A 66 8.37 5.99 15.62
CA ASN A 66 8.54 4.98 14.58
C ASN A 66 7.29 4.86 13.70
N PHE A 67 6.08 4.89 14.28
CA PHE A 67 4.84 4.92 13.49
C PHE A 67 4.73 6.19 12.63
N HIS A 68 5.05 7.36 13.19
CA HIS A 68 5.06 8.61 12.43
C HIS A 68 6.07 8.58 11.27
N GLN A 69 7.24 7.96 11.46
CA GLN A 69 8.22 7.79 10.39
C GLN A 69 7.70 6.90 9.27
N GLN A 70 7.00 5.81 9.59
CA GLN A 70 6.39 4.94 8.58
C GLN A 70 5.33 5.67 7.76
N ILE A 71 4.44 6.43 8.42
CA ILE A 71 3.41 7.24 7.73
C ILE A 71 4.06 8.32 6.86
N LYS A 72 5.13 8.96 7.36
CA LYS A 72 5.88 9.96 6.60
C LYS A 72 6.52 9.34 5.36
N GLN A 73 7.10 8.15 5.49
CA GLN A 73 7.69 7.45 4.36
C GLN A 73 6.63 7.07 3.33
N TRP A 74 5.52 6.48 3.77
CA TRP A 74 4.37 6.17 2.91
C TRP A 74 3.89 7.39 2.12
N ARG A 75 3.81 8.56 2.77
CA ARG A 75 3.43 9.82 2.10
C ARG A 75 4.43 10.20 1.00
N ILE A 76 5.73 10.08 1.27
CA ILE A 76 6.78 10.37 0.29
C ILE A 76 6.66 9.41 -0.90
N ASP A 77 6.49 8.12 -0.63
CA ASP A 77 6.36 7.09 -1.67
C ASP A 77 5.13 7.34 -2.56
N CYS A 78 4.02 7.79 -1.98
CA CYS A 78 2.82 8.18 -2.74
C CYS A 78 3.10 9.34 -3.70
N TYR A 79 3.83 10.38 -3.26
CA TYR A 79 4.18 11.49 -4.15
C TYR A 79 5.05 11.04 -5.32
N VAL A 80 6.01 10.14 -5.08
CA VAL A 80 6.84 9.58 -6.17
C VAL A 80 6.00 8.84 -7.21
N ILE A 81 4.96 8.12 -6.79
CA ILE A 81 4.05 7.44 -7.71
C ILE A 81 3.23 8.45 -8.52
N ILE A 82 2.73 9.50 -7.88
CA ILE A 82 1.96 10.57 -8.54
C ILE A 82 2.83 11.28 -9.57
N ASP A 83 4.06 11.66 -9.22
CA ASP A 83 5.00 12.33 -10.11
C ASP A 83 5.34 11.44 -11.32
N ARG A 84 5.57 10.14 -11.10
CA ARG A 84 5.80 9.20 -12.19
C ARG A 84 4.59 9.10 -13.13
N LEU A 85 3.38 9.02 -12.59
CA LEU A 85 2.16 8.96 -13.39
C LEU A 85 1.98 10.24 -14.22
N HIS A 86 2.26 11.40 -13.61
CA HIS A 86 2.25 12.69 -14.29
C HIS A 86 3.22 12.68 -15.48
N ASP A 87 4.48 12.31 -15.26
CA ASP A 87 5.50 12.32 -16.30
C ASP A 87 5.18 11.35 -17.44
N GLN A 88 4.67 10.16 -17.10
CA GLN A 88 4.20 9.19 -18.08
C GLN A 88 3.07 9.77 -18.94
N LYS A 89 2.09 10.44 -18.33
CA LYS A 89 0.97 11.02 -19.07
C LYS A 89 1.40 12.18 -19.95
N CYS A 90 2.33 13.02 -19.49
CA CYS A 90 2.92 14.07 -20.33
C CYS A 90 3.63 13.48 -21.56
N GLN A 91 4.43 12.43 -21.38
CA GLN A 91 5.09 11.75 -22.51
C GLN A 91 4.10 11.11 -23.48
N GLU A 92 3.02 10.50 -22.98
CA GLU A 92 1.94 9.97 -23.82
C GLU A 92 1.28 11.08 -24.65
N PHE A 93 1.00 12.24 -24.03
CA PHE A 93 0.44 13.39 -24.74
C PHE A 93 1.39 13.95 -25.78
N ASP A 94 2.67 14.13 -25.45
CA ASP A 94 3.68 14.60 -26.39
C ASP A 94 3.78 13.65 -27.60
N GLY A 95 3.79 12.34 -27.35
CA GLY A 95 3.80 11.33 -28.41
C GLY A 95 2.56 11.42 -29.31
N TYR A 96 1.37 11.53 -28.72
CA TYR A 96 0.10 11.65 -29.44
C TYR A 96 0.04 12.90 -30.33
N ILE A 97 0.45 14.06 -29.81
CA ILE A 97 0.47 15.31 -30.58
C ILE A 97 1.48 15.23 -31.72
N ASN A 98 2.68 14.72 -31.46
CA ASN A 98 3.70 14.53 -32.49
C ASN A 98 3.23 13.60 -33.60
N GLU A 99 2.51 12.51 -33.27
CA GLU A 99 1.94 11.61 -34.27
C GLU A 99 0.88 12.31 -35.15
N ILE A 100 -0.02 13.10 -34.55
CA ILE A 100 -1.02 13.85 -35.31
C ILE A 100 -0.36 14.85 -36.26
N VAL A 101 0.60 15.61 -35.74
CA VAL A 101 1.34 16.62 -36.50
C VAL A 101 2.15 15.96 -37.62
N GLY A 102 2.83 14.85 -37.35
CA GLY A 102 3.55 14.06 -38.34
C GLY A 102 2.67 13.61 -39.49
N LYS A 103 1.48 13.05 -39.18
CA LYS A 103 0.49 12.67 -40.22
C LYS A 103 0.02 13.84 -41.07
N GLN A 104 -0.08 15.05 -40.51
CA GLN A 104 -0.44 16.24 -41.30
C GLN A 104 0.71 16.65 -42.23
N HIS A 105 1.96 16.58 -41.78
CA HIS A 105 3.14 16.85 -42.62
C HIS A 105 3.21 15.86 -43.78
N GLU A 106 3.04 14.56 -43.54
CA GLU A 106 3.01 13.56 -44.62
C GLU A 106 1.91 13.85 -45.66
N HIS A 107 0.73 14.28 -45.21
CA HIS A 107 -0.35 14.65 -46.12
C HIS A 107 -0.01 15.93 -46.92
N ILE A 108 0.66 16.90 -46.32
CA ILE A 108 1.15 18.09 -47.02
C ILE A 108 2.17 17.69 -48.09
N ASP A 109 3.15 16.85 -47.76
CA ASP A 109 4.18 16.39 -48.70
C ASP A 109 3.56 15.64 -49.89
N GLN A 110 2.53 14.82 -49.64
CA GLN A 110 1.79 14.14 -50.70
C GLN A 110 1.05 15.12 -51.62
N LEU A 111 0.43 16.16 -51.06
CA LEU A 111 -0.24 17.19 -51.86
C LEU A 111 0.76 18.00 -52.69
N GLN A 112 1.92 18.33 -52.13
CA GLN A 112 2.99 19.03 -52.84
C GLN A 112 3.49 18.22 -54.02
N LYS A 113 3.87 16.94 -53.81
CA LYS A 113 4.29 16.05 -54.90
C LYS A 113 3.26 15.96 -56.02
N ARG A 114 1.98 15.84 -55.66
CA ARG A 114 0.90 15.75 -56.64
C ARG A 114 0.72 17.05 -57.44
N ILE A 115 0.91 18.22 -56.81
CA ILE A 115 0.92 19.51 -57.51
C ILE A 115 2.10 19.58 -58.48
N ASP A 116 3.30 19.19 -58.04
CA ASP A 116 4.51 19.20 -58.87
C ASP A 116 4.33 18.30 -60.10
N GLU A 117 3.81 17.08 -59.91
CA GLU A 117 3.48 16.15 -61.01
C GLU A 117 2.53 16.80 -62.03
N PHE A 118 1.46 17.46 -61.59
CA PHE A 118 0.52 18.14 -62.49
C PHE A 118 1.13 19.32 -63.25
N ILE A 119 2.07 20.04 -62.62
CA ILE A 119 2.80 21.13 -63.28
C ILE A 119 3.72 20.57 -64.35
N GLU A 120 4.44 19.47 -64.07
CA GLU A 120 5.39 18.86 -65.01
C GLU A 120 4.72 18.28 -66.26
N ILE A 121 3.54 17.67 -66.12
CA ILE A 121 2.83 17.03 -67.25
C ILE A 121 1.84 17.97 -67.97
N GLU A 122 1.68 19.20 -67.49
CA GLU A 122 0.68 20.20 -67.97
C GLU A 122 -0.78 19.69 -68.01
N ASP A 123 -1.12 18.62 -67.27
CA ASP A 123 -2.41 17.91 -67.32
C ASP A 123 -3.29 18.18 -66.09
N GLY A 124 -3.41 19.44 -65.69
CA GLY A 124 -4.21 19.84 -64.54
C GLY A 124 -5.71 19.90 -64.86
N ASN A 125 -6.53 18.98 -64.32
CA ASN A 125 -8.00 19.06 -64.42
C ASN A 125 -8.59 19.98 -63.31
N GLN A 126 -9.58 20.80 -63.66
CA GLN A 126 -10.34 21.62 -62.70
C GLN A 126 -10.92 20.82 -61.52
N GLN A 127 -11.28 19.55 -61.72
CA GLN A 127 -11.77 18.69 -60.65
C GLN A 127 -10.68 18.40 -59.61
N GLU A 128 -9.44 18.20 -60.05
CA GLU A 128 -8.30 17.92 -59.17
C GLU A 128 -7.87 19.17 -58.41
N ILE A 129 -7.90 20.34 -59.06
CA ILE A 129 -7.70 21.63 -58.38
C ILE A 129 -8.73 21.83 -57.26
N LYS A 130 -10.00 21.47 -57.50
CA LYS A 130 -11.04 21.54 -56.46
C LYS A 130 -10.76 20.58 -55.30
N LEU A 131 -10.31 19.36 -55.58
CA LEU A 131 -9.96 18.38 -54.56
C LEU A 131 -8.78 18.87 -53.69
N ILE A 132 -7.72 19.38 -54.32
CA ILE A 132 -6.55 19.94 -53.61
C ILE A 132 -6.98 21.11 -52.72
N LYS A 133 -7.80 22.03 -53.23
CA LYS A 133 -8.33 23.16 -52.43
C LYS A 133 -9.13 22.68 -51.21
N SER A 134 -9.94 21.63 -51.36
CA SER A 134 -10.67 21.03 -50.24
C SER A 134 -9.71 20.45 -49.20
N ASN A 135 -8.70 19.70 -49.63
CA ASN A 135 -7.71 19.10 -48.73
C ASN A 135 -6.90 20.16 -47.97
N ILE A 136 -6.52 21.27 -48.64
CA ILE A 136 -5.85 22.41 -47.99
C ILE A 136 -6.77 23.03 -46.93
N TYR A 137 -8.06 23.20 -47.21
CA TYR A 137 -9.01 23.74 -46.25
C TYR A 137 -9.15 22.83 -45.01
N ASP A 138 -9.25 21.51 -45.22
CA ASP A 138 -9.32 20.54 -44.12
C ASP A 138 -8.04 20.50 -43.29
N LEU A 139 -6.87 20.60 -43.93
CA LEU A 139 -5.57 20.70 -43.26
C LEU A 139 -5.50 21.95 -42.37
N LYS A 140 -5.93 23.11 -42.87
CA LYS A 140 -6.00 24.34 -42.08
C LYS A 140 -6.89 24.19 -40.86
N LYS A 141 -8.10 23.63 -41.05
CA LYS A 141 -9.03 23.38 -39.93
C LYS A 141 -8.47 22.42 -38.88
N LYS A 142 -7.70 21.41 -39.29
CA LYS A 142 -7.01 20.50 -38.37
C LYS A 142 -5.87 21.19 -37.65
N ASN A 143 -5.08 22.00 -38.36
CA ASN A 143 -4.01 22.81 -37.78
C ASN A 143 -4.55 23.78 -36.72
N ASP A 144 -5.66 24.47 -37.00
CA ASP A 144 -6.31 25.36 -36.03
C ASP A 144 -6.69 24.63 -34.74
N LYS A 145 -7.15 23.37 -34.83
CA LYS A 145 -7.47 22.57 -33.63
C LYS A 145 -6.22 22.23 -32.82
N ILE A 146 -5.10 21.96 -33.49
CA ILE A 146 -3.81 21.65 -32.85
C ILE A 146 -3.27 22.90 -32.17
N GLU A 147 -3.22 24.04 -32.85
CA GLU A 147 -2.73 25.31 -32.32
C GLU A 147 -3.53 25.80 -31.11
N ASN A 148 -4.86 25.59 -31.14
CA ASN A 148 -5.74 25.97 -30.04
C ASN A 148 -5.80 24.91 -28.92
N ALA A 149 -4.99 23.84 -29.00
CA ALA A 149 -4.95 22.74 -28.04
C ALA A 149 -6.33 22.17 -27.68
N ILE A 150 -7.26 22.13 -28.65
CA ILE A 150 -8.64 21.68 -28.43
C ILE A 150 -8.65 20.15 -28.48
N PHE A 151 -8.11 19.54 -27.44
CA PHE A 151 -8.09 18.10 -27.23
C PHE A 151 -8.99 17.74 -26.04
N PRO A 152 -9.92 16.77 -26.19
CA PRO A 152 -10.78 16.36 -25.09
C PRO A 152 -9.98 15.53 -24.09
N ILE A 153 -9.35 16.19 -23.12
CA ILE A 153 -8.69 15.55 -21.99
C ILE A 153 -9.68 15.53 -20.82
N THR A 154 -9.89 14.35 -20.25
CA THR A 154 -10.66 14.18 -19.00
C THR A 154 -9.70 13.83 -17.88
N ILE A 155 -9.54 14.73 -16.91
CA ILE A 155 -8.74 14.48 -15.71
C ILE A 155 -9.71 14.16 -14.57
N LEU A 156 -9.60 12.96 -14.02
CA LEU A 156 -10.38 12.53 -12.86
C LEU A 156 -9.62 12.85 -11.57
N PRO A 157 -10.33 13.17 -10.47
CA PRO A 157 -9.69 13.40 -9.19
C PRO A 157 -9.06 12.12 -8.65
N LEU A 158 -7.95 12.27 -7.92
CA LEU A 158 -7.37 11.18 -7.15
C LEU A 158 -8.32 10.83 -5.98
N ALA A 159 -8.80 9.59 -5.95
CA ALA A 159 -9.60 9.08 -4.85
C ALA A 159 -8.69 8.44 -3.80
N VAL A 160 -8.71 8.98 -2.58
CA VAL A 160 -7.96 8.45 -1.43
C VAL A 160 -8.96 7.70 -0.55
N ASP A 161 -8.66 6.43 -0.28
CA ASP A 161 -9.49 5.57 0.57
C ASP A 161 -9.06 5.69 2.04
N GLU A 162 -10.02 5.76 2.97
CA GLU A 162 -9.74 5.89 4.41
C GLU A 162 -9.06 4.65 5.01
N HIS A 163 -9.19 3.49 4.35
CA HIS A 163 -8.61 2.22 4.77
C HIS A 163 -7.17 2.03 4.28
N LEU A 164 -6.56 3.03 3.64
CA LEU A 164 -5.17 2.97 3.18
C LEU A 164 -4.16 2.82 4.33
N ILE A 165 -4.52 3.29 5.53
CA ILE A 165 -3.71 3.13 6.75
C ILE A 165 -4.62 2.58 7.85
N GLN A 166 -4.31 1.38 8.34
CA GLN A 166 -5.07 0.73 9.40
C GLN A 166 -4.19 0.50 10.63
N ILE A 167 -4.75 0.78 11.81
CA ILE A 167 -4.13 0.44 13.09
C ILE A 167 -4.80 -0.82 13.61
N ASN A 168 -4.09 -1.95 13.53
CA ASN A 168 -4.54 -3.24 14.03
C ASN A 168 -3.95 -3.48 15.43
N TYR A 169 -4.77 -3.97 16.36
CA TYR A 169 -4.38 -4.30 17.73
C TYR A 169 -4.78 -5.72 18.10
#